data_AF-A0A7S0QFV2-F1
#
_entry.id   AF-A0A7S0QFV2-F1
#
_cell.length_a   1.000
_cell.length_b   1.000
_cell.length_c   1.000
_cell.angle_alpha   90.00
_cell.angle_beta   90.00
_cell.angle_gamma   90.00
#
_symmetry.space_group_name_H-M   'P 1'
#
loop_
_entity.id
_entity.type
_entity.pdbx_description
1 polymer ?
#
loop_
_entity_poly.entity_id
_entity_poly.type
_entity_poly.pdbx_seq_one_letter_code
_entity_poly.pdbx_strand_id
1 'polypeptide(L)'
;YLPVQGLEAFLSQTAQVIFGTDSPLVKEERIAVVQTLSGTGALRVAAEFISMYRPGSLVYISDPSWGNHHTIFKKAGLQTKTYRYLTPAMGLDIDGLIEDLTSAPKGSVFVLHTVAHNPT
;
A
#
# COMPACT_ATOMS: atom_id res chain seq x y z
N TYR A 1 7.55 -6.46 27.53
CA TYR A 1 7.05 -5.76 26.33
C TYR A 1 8.07 -5.89 25.22
N LEU A 2 7.64 -5.95 23.96
CA LEU A 2 8.55 -5.84 22.82
C LEU A 2 9.05 -4.40 22.66
N PRO A 3 10.17 -4.17 21.95
CA PRO A 3 10.52 -2.83 21.45
C PRO A 3 9.36 -2.21 20.65
N VAL A 4 9.29 -0.88 20.60
CA VAL A 4 8.23 -0.14 19.88
C VAL A 4 8.14 -0.57 18.41
N GLN A 5 9.27 -0.88 17.80
CA GLN A 5 9.35 -1.32 16.41
C GLN A 5 8.85 -2.75 16.19
N GLY A 6 8.87 -3.60 17.21
CA GLY A 6 8.52 -5.01 17.14
C GLY A 6 9.66 -5.95 17.55
N LEU A 7 9.42 -7.25 17.36
CA LEU A 7 10.41 -8.29 17.62
C LEU A 7 11.47 -8.32 16.50
N GLU A 8 12.75 -8.16 16.82
CA GLU A 8 13.85 -8.06 15.83
C GLU A 8 13.86 -9.20 14.80
N ALA A 9 13.69 -10.45 15.24
CA ALA A 9 13.62 -11.60 14.36
C ALA A 9 12.40 -11.54 13.40
N PHE A 10 11.27 -10.99 13.84
CA PHE A 10 10.10 -10.80 12.99
C PHE A 10 10.36 -9.72 11.93
N LEU A 11 11.03 -8.64 12.29
CA LEU A 11 11.35 -7.53 11.38
C LEU A 11 12.29 -7.98 10.25
N SER A 12 13.40 -8.65 10.61
CA SER A 12 14.39 -9.12 9.64
C SER A 12 13.83 -10.19 8.70
N GLN A 13 13.09 -11.16 9.24
CA GLN A 13 12.48 -12.22 8.43
C GLN A 13 11.38 -11.69 7.52
N THR A 14 10.57 -10.71 7.97
CA THR A 14 9.53 -10.10 7.12
C THR A 14 10.13 -9.44 5.88
N ALA A 15 11.23 -8.70 6.02
CA ALA A 15 11.93 -8.11 4.87
C ALA A 15 12.41 -9.20 3.88
N GLN A 16 12.98 -10.29 4.39
CA GLN A 16 13.47 -11.40 3.55
C GLN A 16 12.33 -12.14 2.84
N VAL A 17 11.19 -12.34 3.50
CA VAL A 17 10.01 -12.99 2.88
C VAL A 17 9.44 -12.13 1.75
N ILE A 18 9.36 -10.82 1.92
CA ILE A 18 8.77 -9.92 0.92
C ILE A 18 9.72 -9.68 -0.26
N PHE A 19 11.01 -9.45 0.02
CA PHE A 19 11.96 -8.99 -1.00
C PHE A 19 12.94 -10.07 -1.47
N GLY A 20 13.02 -11.20 -0.78
CA GLY A 20 14.02 -12.26 -1.01
C GLY A 20 15.33 -12.01 -0.24
N THR A 21 15.98 -13.09 0.20
CA THR A 21 17.24 -13.06 0.96
C THR A 21 18.40 -12.44 0.18
N ASP A 22 18.37 -12.55 -1.15
CA ASP A 22 19.43 -12.03 -2.03
C ASP A 22 19.20 -10.60 -2.51
N SER A 23 18.10 -9.98 -2.12
CA SER A 23 17.73 -8.63 -2.54
C SER A 23 18.82 -7.60 -2.17
N PRO A 24 19.28 -6.78 -3.14
CA PRO A 24 20.12 -5.63 -2.82
C PRO A 24 19.46 -4.69 -1.80
N LEU A 25 18.13 -4.58 -1.80
CA LEU A 25 17.40 -3.75 -0.85
C LEU A 25 17.58 -4.22 0.61
N VAL A 26 17.69 -5.53 0.82
CA VAL A 26 17.97 -6.13 2.14
C VAL A 26 19.45 -5.96 2.48
N LYS A 27 20.36 -6.29 1.54
CA LYS A 27 21.81 -6.23 1.75
C LYS A 27 22.34 -4.81 1.98
N GLU A 28 21.72 -3.81 1.36
CA GLU A 28 22.07 -2.38 1.47
C GLU A 28 21.26 -1.64 2.55
N GLU A 29 20.47 -2.35 3.37
CA GLU A 29 19.67 -1.77 4.47
C GLU A 29 18.69 -0.65 4.03
N ARG A 30 18.08 -0.80 2.85
CA ARG A 30 17.16 0.18 2.26
C ARG A 30 15.69 -0.03 2.62
N ILE A 31 15.40 -0.95 3.54
CA ILE A 31 14.05 -1.34 3.94
C ILE A 31 13.84 -0.99 5.41
N ALA A 32 12.85 -0.14 5.69
CA ALA A 32 12.36 0.09 7.04
C ALA A 32 11.16 -0.83 7.33
N VAL A 33 11.22 -1.58 8.44
CA VAL A 33 10.14 -2.49 8.87
C VAL A 33 9.70 -2.11 10.28
N VAL A 34 8.38 -2.04 10.50
CA VAL A 34 7.74 -1.91 11.81
C VAL A 34 6.66 -2.97 11.91
N GLN A 35 6.61 -3.68 13.03
CA GLN A 35 5.55 -4.64 13.32
C GLN A 35 4.25 -3.89 13.65
N THR A 36 3.14 -4.32 13.05
CA THR A 36 1.82 -3.68 13.21
C THR A 36 0.74 -4.71 13.50
N LEU A 37 -0.48 -4.23 13.82
CA LEU A 37 -1.66 -5.07 14.04
C LEU A 37 -2.21 -5.60 12.71
N SER A 38 -1.55 -6.61 12.15
CA SER A 38 -1.89 -7.23 10.86
C SER A 38 -1.97 -6.19 9.72
N GLY A 39 -2.59 -6.55 8.59
CA GLY A 39 -2.69 -5.69 7.41
C GLY A 39 -3.42 -4.36 7.64
N THR A 40 -4.51 -4.37 8.42
CA THR A 40 -5.26 -3.14 8.74
C THR A 40 -4.40 -2.15 9.55
N GLY A 41 -3.64 -2.65 10.53
CA GLY A 41 -2.71 -1.84 11.30
C GLY A 41 -1.57 -1.31 10.43
N ALA A 42 -1.04 -2.15 9.53
CA ALA A 42 0.01 -1.75 8.59
C ALA A 42 -0.46 -0.59 7.69
N LEU A 43 -1.64 -0.71 7.09
CA LEU A 43 -2.24 0.34 6.25
C LEU A 43 -2.51 1.61 7.05
N ARG A 44 -2.95 1.51 8.31
CA ARG A 44 -3.16 2.70 9.15
C ARG A 44 -1.85 3.42 9.45
N VAL A 45 -0.80 2.71 9.85
CA VAL A 45 0.52 3.31 10.08
C VAL A 45 1.08 3.94 8.81
N ALA A 46 0.94 3.26 7.66
CA ALA A 46 1.36 3.81 6.37
C ALA A 46 0.57 5.08 5.99
N ALA A 47 -0.75 5.10 6.23
CA ALA A 47 -1.59 6.27 5.96
C ALA A 47 -1.19 7.48 6.81
N GLU A 48 -0.92 7.28 8.11
CA GLU A 48 -0.42 8.35 8.99
C GLU A 48 0.95 8.86 8.54
N PHE A 49 1.85 7.94 8.15
CA PHE A 49 3.17 8.31 7.63
C PHE A 49 3.05 9.16 6.37
N ILE A 50 2.21 8.77 5.42
CA ILE A 50 1.96 9.55 4.19
C ILE A 50 1.36 10.92 4.53
N SER A 51 0.38 10.98 5.43
CA SER A 51 -0.27 12.23 5.84
C SER A 51 0.74 13.21 6.46
N MET A 52 1.66 12.71 7.28
CA MET A 52 2.69 13.50 7.95
C MET A 52 3.77 14.01 7.00
N TYR A 53 4.27 13.14 6.12
CA TYR A 53 5.48 13.44 5.31
C TYR A 53 5.17 13.83 3.86
N ARG A 54 3.95 13.61 3.39
CA ARG A 54 3.45 14.04 2.07
C ARG A 54 2.02 14.58 2.19
N PRO A 55 1.82 15.67 2.95
CA PRO A 55 0.51 16.28 3.08
C PRO A 55 -0.04 16.68 1.70
N GLY A 56 -1.32 16.40 1.46
CA GLY A 56 -1.99 16.69 0.20
C GLY A 56 -1.87 15.61 -0.89
N SER A 57 -1.15 14.50 -0.65
CA SER A 57 -1.16 13.36 -1.57
C SER A 57 -2.57 12.82 -1.79
N LEU A 58 -2.90 12.54 -3.05
CA LEU A 58 -4.11 11.81 -3.44
C LEU A 58 -3.83 10.30 -3.38
N VAL A 59 -4.68 9.56 -2.69
CA VAL A 59 -4.59 8.09 -2.59
C VAL A 59 -5.56 7.46 -3.57
N TYR A 60 -5.03 6.76 -4.57
CA TYR A 60 -5.77 6.03 -5.59
C TYR A 60 -5.94 4.57 -5.18
N ILE A 61 -7.18 4.09 -5.21
CA ILE A 61 -7.60 2.73 -4.81
C ILE A 61 -8.34 2.10 -6.00
N SER A 62 -8.21 0.79 -6.23
CA SER A 62 -8.91 0.12 -7.34
C SER A 62 -10.43 0.29 -7.26
N ASP A 63 -11.10 0.30 -8.40
CA ASP A 63 -12.56 0.16 -8.47
C ASP A 63 -12.94 -1.20 -9.11
N PRO A 64 -13.48 -2.15 -8.33
CA PRO A 64 -13.76 -2.11 -6.89
C PRO A 64 -12.51 -2.40 -6.04
N SER A 65 -12.63 -2.33 -4.71
CA SER A 65 -11.58 -2.72 -3.75
C SER A 65 -12.15 -3.19 -2.42
N TRP A 66 -11.29 -3.66 -1.51
CA TRP A 66 -11.68 -4.00 -0.14
C TRP A 66 -12.28 -2.77 0.57
N GLY A 67 -13.51 -2.90 1.05
CA GLY A 67 -14.33 -1.76 1.49
C GLY A 67 -13.73 -0.89 2.60
N ASN A 68 -12.75 -1.38 3.35
CA ASN A 68 -12.11 -0.62 4.41
C ASN A 68 -10.96 0.29 3.93
N HIS A 69 -10.44 0.12 2.72
CA HIS A 69 -9.32 0.94 2.22
C HIS A 69 -9.62 2.43 2.29
N HIS A 70 -10.72 2.87 1.68
CA HIS A 70 -11.10 4.28 1.70
C HIS A 70 -11.24 4.81 3.13
N THR A 71 -11.81 4.03 4.03
CA THR A 71 -12.01 4.42 5.43
C THR A 71 -10.67 4.62 6.15
N ILE A 72 -9.71 3.73 5.97
CA ILE A 72 -8.39 3.82 6.60
C ILE A 72 -7.68 5.11 6.18
N PHE A 73 -7.57 5.37 4.87
CA PHE A 73 -6.86 6.54 4.36
C PHE A 73 -7.58 7.86 4.67
N LYS A 74 -8.92 7.91 4.53
CA LYS A 74 -9.71 9.10 4.92
C LYS A 74 -9.58 9.42 6.40
N LYS A 75 -9.53 8.41 7.28
CA LYS A 75 -9.33 8.62 8.73
C LYS A 75 -7.94 9.16 9.10
N ALA A 76 -6.95 9.02 8.22
CA ALA A 76 -5.64 9.66 8.36
C ALA A 76 -5.58 11.07 7.72
N GLY A 77 -6.72 11.61 7.27
CA GLY A 77 -6.81 12.94 6.65
C GLY A 77 -6.45 12.99 5.16
N LEU A 78 -6.25 11.82 4.51
CA LEU A 78 -5.90 11.75 3.09
C LEU A 78 -7.16 11.73 2.21
N GLN A 79 -7.09 12.43 1.08
CA GLN A 79 -8.12 12.34 0.05
C GLN A 79 -7.94 11.04 -0.73
N THR A 80 -9.06 10.38 -1.06
CA THR A 80 -9.04 9.14 -1.84
C THR A 80 -9.75 9.34 -3.18
N LYS A 81 -9.22 8.70 -4.22
CA LYS A 81 -9.78 8.57 -5.56
C LYS A 81 -9.75 7.10 -5.98
N THR A 82 -10.41 6.79 -7.08
CA THR A 82 -10.35 5.45 -7.68
C THR A 82 -9.53 5.44 -8.97
N TYR A 83 -9.02 4.27 -9.34
CA TYR A 83 -8.47 3.98 -10.66
C TYR A 83 -9.15 2.74 -11.25
N ARG A 84 -9.26 2.70 -12.58
CA ARG A 84 -9.87 1.59 -13.33
C ARG A 84 -9.13 0.29 -13.07
N TYR A 85 -9.88 -0.78 -12.82
CA TYR A 85 -9.33 -2.11 -12.54
C TYR A 85 -10.06 -3.22 -13.28
N LEU A 86 -11.39 -3.22 -13.33
CA LEU A 86 -12.15 -4.24 -14.07
C LEU A 86 -12.78 -3.71 -15.35
N THR A 87 -12.74 -4.54 -16.38
CA THR A 87 -13.60 -4.44 -17.55
C THR A 87 -15.00 -4.98 -17.24
N PRO A 88 -16.03 -4.65 -18.04
CA PRO A 88 -17.37 -5.27 -17.91
C PRO A 88 -17.37 -6.80 -18.02
N ALA A 89 -16.35 -7.38 -18.67
CA ALA A 89 -16.15 -8.82 -18.81
C ALA A 89 -15.46 -9.47 -17.58
N MET A 90 -15.27 -8.72 -16.48
CA MET A 90 -14.61 -9.18 -15.25
C MET A 90 -13.13 -9.57 -15.43
N GLY A 91 -12.48 -9.09 -16.49
CA GLY A 91 -11.02 -9.13 -16.65
C GLY A 91 -10.36 -7.81 -16.23
N LEU A 92 -9.04 -7.83 -16.03
CA LEU A 92 -8.24 -6.62 -15.72
C LEU A 92 -8.31 -5.60 -16.87
N ASP A 93 -8.75 -4.38 -16.59
CA ASP A 93 -8.63 -3.23 -17.48
C ASP A 93 -7.23 -2.63 -17.38
N ILE A 94 -6.25 -3.30 -18.00
CA ILE A 94 -4.84 -2.91 -17.91
C ILE A 94 -4.56 -1.54 -18.56
N ASP A 95 -5.23 -1.24 -19.67
CA ASP A 95 -5.04 0.02 -20.39
C ASP A 95 -5.60 1.19 -19.58
N GLY A 96 -6.82 1.04 -19.03
CA GLY A 96 -7.42 2.04 -18.17
C GLY A 96 -6.64 2.24 -16.86
N LEU A 97 -6.13 1.16 -16.27
CA LEU A 97 -5.25 1.24 -15.10
C LEU A 97 -4.01 2.07 -15.40
N ILE A 98 -3.31 1.79 -16.51
CA ILE A 98 -2.08 2.51 -16.86
C ILE A 98 -2.36 3.99 -17.17
N GLU A 99 -3.45 4.28 -17.88
CA GLU A 99 -3.86 5.67 -18.17
C GLU A 99 -4.14 6.46 -16.87
N ASP A 100 -4.84 5.86 -15.90
CA ASP A 100 -5.11 6.50 -14.61
C ASP A 100 -3.83 6.70 -13.79
N LEU A 101 -2.92 5.73 -13.81
CA LEU A 101 -1.63 5.82 -13.12
C LEU A 101 -0.75 6.94 -13.71
N THR A 102 -0.74 7.08 -15.03
CA THR A 102 0.12 8.05 -15.74
C THR A 102 -0.44 9.47 -15.74
N SER A 103 -1.76 9.62 -15.69
CA SER A 103 -2.44 10.93 -15.61
C SER A 103 -2.51 11.50 -14.18
N ALA A 104 -2.27 10.67 -13.16
CA ALA A 104 -2.33 11.12 -11.78
C ALA A 104 -1.28 12.20 -11.46
N PRO A 105 -1.61 13.21 -10.64
CA PRO A 105 -0.66 14.23 -10.24
C PRO A 105 0.60 13.63 -9.60
N LYS A 106 1.76 14.24 -9.87
CA LYS A 106 3.03 13.84 -9.26
C LYS A 106 2.91 13.84 -7.74
N GLY A 107 3.38 12.76 -7.10
CA GLY A 107 3.28 12.59 -5.64
C GLY A 107 2.00 11.90 -5.16
N SER A 108 1.13 11.46 -6.09
CA SER A 108 0.02 10.56 -5.76
C SER A 108 0.51 9.22 -5.22
N VAL A 109 -0.33 8.56 -4.42
CA VAL A 109 -0.09 7.25 -3.82
C VAL A 109 -1.10 6.27 -4.40
N PHE A 110 -0.64 5.06 -4.74
CA PHE A 110 -1.51 3.99 -5.26
C PHE A 110 -1.52 2.81 -4.31
N VAL A 111 -2.72 2.31 -4.01
CA VAL A 111 -2.93 1.08 -3.24
C VAL A 111 -3.13 -0.05 -4.25
N LEU A 112 -2.12 -0.93 -4.36
CA LEU A 112 -2.13 -2.05 -5.29
C LEU A 112 -2.20 -3.38 -4.52
N HIS A 113 -3.17 -4.22 -4.83
CA HIS A 113 -3.11 -5.65 -4.47
C HIS A 113 -2.15 -6.35 -5.42
N THR A 114 -1.08 -6.94 -4.89
CA THR A 114 -0.08 -7.63 -5.72
C THR A 114 -0.62 -8.92 -6.33
N VAL A 115 -1.48 -9.64 -5.60
CA VAL A 115 -2.15 -10.87 -6.01
C VAL A 115 -3.50 -10.98 -5.29
N ALA A 116 -4.37 -11.90 -5.73
CA ALA A 116 -5.63 -12.26 -5.07
C ALA A 116 -6.47 -11.02 -4.68
N HIS A 117 -6.80 -10.21 -5.67
CA HIS A 117 -7.50 -8.94 -5.47
C HIS A 117 -8.83 -9.14 -4.74
N ASN A 118 -9.05 -8.43 -3.64
CA ASN A 118 -10.33 -8.44 -2.91
C ASN A 118 -11.18 -7.24 -3.37
N PRO A 119 -12.39 -7.42 -3.92
CA PRO A 119 -13.22 -8.65 -3.85
C PRO A 119 -13.34 -9.47 -5.15
N THR A 120 -12.53 -9.21 -6.17
CA THR A 120 -12.77 -9.65 -7.56
C THR A 120 -12.11 -10.97 -7.92
#